data_AF-A0A932G4D8-F1
#
_entry.id   AF-A0A932G4D8-F1
#
_cell.length_a   1.000
_cell.length_b   1.000
_cell.length_c   1.000
_cell.angle_alpha   90.00
_cell.angle_beta   90.00
_cell.angle_gamma   90.00
#
_symmetry.space_group_name_H-M   'P 1'
#
loop_
_entity.id
_entity.type
_entity.pdbx_description
1 polymer ?
#
loop_
_entity_poly.entity_id
_entity_poly.type
_entity_poly.pdbx_seq_one_letter_code
_entity_poly.pdbx_strand_id
1 'polypeptide(L)'
;MRELKNIHDCGGALPDGFGLWTDRSARQSVRRKLAFTLIELLTVIAIMGLLAGLIVGGAGLAKTKGTEARIRGEMEKLVTAIDDFKAHHGFYPPDNVVSRNPYLIVNPVTNQLFYELVGTIYFTSDNEFQTVKKDEIVRVNTIQRFFNTDGFVNAVKSTGNQAQDAKKLKNYLGALKPNQFAEVASGADDLEVLKVPVDWPRGWPTAQHPVPSKPGLNPWRYVSTNPTNNPGSFDLWAEFVIGNEVKVICNWRKDTALKKDVF
;
A
#
# COMPACT_ATOMS: atom_id res chain seq x y z
N MET A 1 -24.59 22.09 -48.45
CA MET A 1 -25.53 22.52 -49.51
C MET A 1 -24.99 23.82 -50.10
N ARG A 2 -24.74 23.82 -51.42
CA ARG A 2 -24.47 24.98 -52.29
C ARG A 2 -23.11 25.70 -52.16
N GLU A 3 -22.32 25.47 -53.20
CA GLU A 3 -21.44 26.46 -53.84
C GLU A 3 -22.14 27.82 -54.03
N LEU A 4 -21.36 28.90 -54.15
CA LEU A 4 -21.39 29.92 -55.22
C LEU A 4 -20.21 30.89 -54.94
N LYS A 5 -19.19 30.95 -55.79
CA LYS A 5 -19.05 31.81 -56.98
C LYS A 5 -18.42 33.18 -56.61
N ASN A 6 -17.12 33.39 -56.80
CA ASN A 6 -16.42 33.86 -58.02
C ASN A 6 -16.46 35.40 -58.21
N ILE A 7 -15.32 35.97 -58.64
CA ILE A 7 -15.10 37.16 -59.51
C ILE A 7 -14.34 38.37 -58.90
N HIS A 8 -13.13 38.59 -59.45
CA HIS A 8 -12.58 39.80 -60.10
C HIS A 8 -11.06 39.58 -60.18
N ASP A 9 -10.48 39.09 -61.28
CA ASP A 9 -10.33 39.64 -62.62
C ASP A 9 -9.83 41.10 -62.66
N CYS A 10 -8.58 41.28 -63.13
CA CYS A 10 -8.06 42.49 -63.77
C CYS A 10 -6.77 42.09 -64.52
N GLY A 11 -6.84 42.19 -65.84
CA GLY A 11 -5.80 41.80 -66.77
C GLY A 11 -4.65 42.79 -66.94
N GLY A 12 -3.67 42.35 -67.72
CA GLY A 12 -2.56 43.13 -68.25
C GLY A 12 -1.78 42.26 -69.23
N ALA A 13 -1.86 42.59 -70.52
CA ALA A 13 -1.28 41.85 -71.63
C ALA A 13 0.25 42.11 -71.79
N LEU A 14 0.97 41.07 -72.24
CA LEU A 14 2.14 40.90 -73.16
C LEU A 14 3.11 42.10 -73.38
N PRO A 15 4.43 41.95 -73.69
CA PRO A 15 5.02 40.89 -74.56
C PRO A 15 6.47 40.41 -74.26
N ASP A 16 6.82 39.30 -74.91
CA ASP A 16 8.03 38.92 -75.68
C ASP A 16 9.41 39.54 -75.37
N GLY A 17 10.44 38.68 -75.30
CA GLY A 17 11.87 39.05 -75.41
C GLY A 17 12.75 38.33 -74.38
N PHE A 18 13.26 37.13 -74.67
CA PHE A 18 14.59 36.89 -75.24
C PHE A 18 15.76 37.57 -74.51
N GLY A 19 16.45 36.78 -73.66
CA GLY A 19 17.91 36.80 -73.58
C GLY A 19 18.59 37.69 -72.53
N LEU A 20 19.11 36.99 -71.51
CA LEU A 20 20.55 36.96 -71.17
C LEU A 20 21.16 37.97 -70.16
N TRP A 21 21.79 37.34 -69.16
CA TRP A 21 22.82 37.78 -68.19
C TRP A 21 22.39 38.68 -67.02
N THR A 22 22.47 38.15 -65.79
CA THR A 22 23.70 38.26 -64.98
C THR A 22 23.60 37.45 -63.68
N ASP A 23 24.74 36.84 -63.40
CA ASP A 23 25.11 35.97 -62.30
C ASP A 23 24.68 36.47 -60.92
N ARG A 24 23.85 35.68 -60.23
CA ARG A 24 23.76 35.70 -58.76
C ARG A 24 24.40 34.44 -58.24
N SER A 25 25.65 34.58 -57.82
CA SER A 25 26.44 33.56 -57.16
C SER A 25 25.72 33.09 -55.89
N ALA A 26 24.94 32.02 -56.02
CA ALA A 26 24.40 31.28 -54.89
C ALA A 26 25.59 30.67 -54.16
N ARG A 27 26.01 31.29 -53.05
CA ARG A 27 26.92 30.66 -52.08
C ARG A 27 26.22 29.40 -51.55
N GLN A 28 26.53 28.27 -52.17
CA GLN A 28 26.07 26.97 -51.76
C GLN A 28 26.74 26.68 -50.41
N SER A 29 25.99 26.80 -49.31
CA SER A 29 26.49 26.34 -48.01
C SER A 29 26.72 24.84 -48.14
N VAL A 30 27.98 24.42 -48.20
CA VAL A 30 28.36 23.01 -48.16
C VAL A 30 27.92 22.49 -46.79
N ARG A 31 26.75 21.86 -46.73
CA ARG A 31 26.38 21.03 -45.58
C ARG A 31 27.41 19.91 -45.54
N ARG A 32 28.45 20.06 -44.71
CA ARG A 32 29.35 18.95 -44.40
C ARG A 32 28.47 17.86 -43.80
N LYS A 33 28.24 16.79 -44.55
CA LYS A 33 27.71 15.56 -43.97
C LYS A 33 28.80 15.07 -43.03
N LEU A 34 28.59 15.22 -41.72
CA LEU A 34 29.42 14.57 -40.71
C LEU A 34 29.28 13.06 -40.95
N ALA A 35 30.33 12.45 -41.51
CA ALA A 35 30.38 11.02 -41.67
C ALA A 35 30.72 10.42 -40.30
N PHE A 36 29.78 9.65 -39.74
CA PHE A 36 30.01 8.92 -38.49
C PHE A 36 31.07 7.84 -38.72
N THR A 37 32.05 7.77 -37.82
CA THR A 37 33.05 6.70 -37.86
C THR A 37 32.52 5.45 -37.18
N LEU A 38 32.97 4.28 -37.65
CA LEU A 38 32.63 2.98 -37.05
C LEU A 38 32.99 2.92 -35.56
N ILE A 39 34.12 3.53 -35.19
CA ILE A 39 34.60 3.58 -33.80
C ILE A 39 33.73 4.46 -32.90
N GLU A 40 33.16 5.54 -33.44
CA GLU A 40 32.25 6.43 -32.71
C GLU A 40 30.92 5.74 -32.42
N LEU A 41 30.39 4.96 -33.37
CA LEU A 41 29.22 4.12 -33.09
C LEU A 41 29.53 2.99 -32.10
N LEU A 42 30.70 2.35 -32.22
CA LEU A 42 31.11 1.23 -31.36
C LEU A 42 31.34 1.65 -29.91
N THR A 43 31.94 2.82 -29.69
CA THR A 43 32.13 3.38 -28.35
C THR A 43 30.79 3.75 -27.70
N VAL A 44 29.84 4.30 -28.46
CA VAL A 44 28.50 4.65 -27.95
C VAL A 44 27.74 3.41 -27.48
N ILE A 45 27.70 2.35 -28.28
CA ILE A 45 27.01 1.10 -27.87
C ILE A 45 27.71 0.43 -26.69
N ALA A 46 29.05 0.54 -26.60
CA ALA A 46 29.81 0.02 -25.46
C ALA A 46 29.47 0.77 -24.15
N ILE A 47 29.40 2.10 -24.20
CA ILE A 47 29.02 2.94 -23.04
C ILE A 47 27.55 2.69 -22.67
N MET A 48 26.63 2.60 -23.64
CA MET A 48 25.22 2.28 -23.38
C MET A 48 25.07 0.89 -22.74
N GLY A 49 25.81 -0.12 -23.22
CA GLY A 49 25.82 -1.47 -22.63
C GLY A 49 26.34 -1.49 -21.20
N LEU A 50 27.43 -0.76 -20.93
CA LEU A 50 27.99 -0.63 -19.57
C LEU A 50 26.99 0.03 -18.61
N LEU A 51 26.40 1.16 -19.00
CA LEU A 51 25.43 1.88 -18.18
C LEU A 51 24.17 1.05 -17.94
N ALA A 52 23.65 0.39 -18.98
CA ALA A 52 22.50 -0.51 -18.85
C ALA A 52 22.76 -1.65 -17.86
N GLY A 53 23.96 -2.24 -17.90
CA GLY A 53 24.35 -3.31 -16.96
C GLY A 53 24.33 -2.85 -15.50
N LEU A 54 24.87 -1.66 -15.21
CA LEU A 54 24.89 -1.10 -13.85
C LEU A 54 23.48 -0.77 -13.33
N ILE A 55 22.62 -0.20 -14.18
CA ILE A 55 21.25 0.18 -13.81
C ILE A 55 20.42 -1.06 -13.45
N VAL A 56 20.49 -2.11 -14.29
CA VAL A 56 19.71 -3.34 -14.07
C VAL A 56 20.17 -4.08 -12.80
N GLY A 57 21.49 -4.14 -12.55
CA GLY A 57 22.02 -4.80 -11.35
C GLY A 57 21.63 -4.13 -10.03
N GLY A 58 21.55 -2.80 -9.99
CA GLY A 58 21.23 -2.05 -8.76
C GLY A 58 19.74 -1.95 -8.42
N ALA A 59 18.85 -2.04 -9.42
CA ALA A 59 17.42 -1.78 -9.25
C ALA A 59 16.73 -2.75 -8.26
N GLY A 60 17.14 -4.02 -8.23
CA GLY A 60 16.56 -5.02 -7.32
C GLY A 60 16.83 -4.73 -5.84
N LEU A 61 18.06 -4.35 -5.51
CA LEU A 61 18.45 -4.00 -4.13
C LEU A 61 17.79 -2.72 -3.65
N ALA A 62 17.70 -1.71 -4.52
CA ALA A 62 17.00 -0.46 -4.20
C ALA A 62 15.51 -0.71 -3.89
N LYS A 63 14.85 -1.58 -4.67
CA LYS A 63 13.45 -1.95 -4.45
C LYS A 63 13.24 -2.65 -3.11
N THR A 64 14.07 -3.62 -2.75
CA THR A 64 13.93 -4.34 -1.46
C THR A 64 14.16 -3.41 -0.28
N LYS A 65 15.15 -2.52 -0.35
CA LYS A 65 15.38 -1.50 0.68
C LYS A 65 14.26 -0.48 0.80
N GLY A 66 13.69 -0.03 -0.32
CA GLY A 66 12.51 0.84 -0.31
C GLY A 66 11.30 0.17 0.34
N THR A 67 11.09 -1.12 0.07
CA THR A 67 10.05 -1.93 0.71
C THR A 67 10.26 -2.05 2.22
N GLU A 68 11.48 -2.41 2.66
CA GLU A 68 11.84 -2.50 4.08
C GLU A 68 11.59 -1.17 4.80
N ALA A 69 12.04 -0.05 4.22
CA ALA A 69 11.84 1.29 4.78
C ALA A 69 10.35 1.65 4.90
N ARG A 70 9.55 1.32 3.88
CA ARG A 70 8.10 1.56 3.90
C ARG A 70 7.39 0.75 5.00
N ILE A 71 7.74 -0.53 5.16
CA ILE A 71 7.17 -1.37 6.23
C ILE A 71 7.54 -0.78 7.60
N ARG A 72 8.80 -0.39 7.82
CA ARG A 72 9.26 0.21 9.10
C ARG A 72 8.52 1.51 9.42
N GLY A 73 8.41 2.42 8.45
CA GLY A 73 7.72 3.69 8.66
C GLY A 73 6.23 3.53 8.97
N GLU A 74 5.55 2.51 8.42
CA GLU A 74 4.17 2.19 8.80
C GLU A 74 4.10 1.51 10.17
N MET A 75 5.05 0.63 10.51
CA MET A 75 5.13 -0.02 11.83
C MET A 75 5.31 1.00 12.95
N GLU A 76 6.19 2.00 12.78
CA GLU A 76 6.42 3.06 13.78
C GLU A 76 5.15 3.85 14.09
N LYS A 77 4.32 4.12 13.08
CA LYS A 77 3.01 4.76 13.27
C LYS A 77 2.07 3.86 14.06
N LEU A 78 2.03 2.56 13.76
CA LEU A 78 1.20 1.60 14.50
C LEU A 78 1.66 1.46 15.95
N VAL A 79 2.97 1.38 16.20
CA VAL A 79 3.53 1.34 17.57
C VAL A 79 3.09 2.57 18.35
N THR A 80 3.23 3.76 17.75
CA THR A 80 2.79 5.02 18.37
C THR A 80 1.29 5.00 18.68
N ALA A 81 0.46 4.54 17.75
CA ALA A 81 -0.99 4.44 17.94
C ALA A 81 -1.37 3.45 19.06
N ILE A 82 -0.65 2.32 19.15
CA ILE A 82 -0.84 1.30 20.20
C ILE A 82 -0.43 1.84 21.57
N ASP A 83 0.68 2.56 21.66
CA ASP A 83 1.13 3.18 22.91
C ASP A 83 0.19 4.31 23.35
N ASP A 84 -0.32 5.12 22.41
CA ASP A 84 -1.36 6.13 22.69
C ASP A 84 -2.67 5.51 23.18
N PHE A 85 -3.05 4.36 22.62
CA PHE A 85 -4.19 3.58 23.12
C PHE A 85 -3.95 3.14 24.56
N LYS A 86 -2.78 2.57 24.86
CA LYS A 86 -2.41 2.14 26.22
C LYS A 86 -2.40 3.31 27.19
N ALA A 87 -1.88 4.47 26.78
CA ALA A 87 -1.89 5.67 27.62
C ALA A 87 -3.32 6.11 27.99
N HIS A 88 -4.29 5.90 27.10
CA HIS A 88 -5.69 6.27 27.33
C HIS A 88 -6.48 5.19 28.10
N HIS A 89 -6.29 3.91 27.80
CA HIS A 89 -7.07 2.80 28.37
C HIS A 89 -6.39 2.08 29.54
N GLY A 90 -5.08 2.30 29.76
CA GLY A 90 -4.27 1.65 30.80
C GLY A 90 -3.71 0.28 30.42
N PHE A 91 -4.11 -0.27 29.28
CA PHE A 91 -3.67 -1.56 28.76
C PHE A 91 -3.56 -1.51 27.22
N TYR A 92 -2.75 -2.39 26.63
CA TYR A 92 -2.63 -2.49 25.18
C TYR A 92 -3.94 -2.96 24.52
N PRO A 93 -4.22 -2.60 23.26
CA PRO A 93 -5.35 -3.13 22.51
C PRO A 93 -5.44 -4.66 22.65
N PRO A 94 -6.64 -5.22 22.88
CA PRO A 94 -6.80 -6.67 22.92
C PRO A 94 -6.40 -7.34 21.60
N ASP A 95 -5.81 -8.53 21.69
CA ASP A 95 -5.50 -9.40 20.56
C ASP A 95 -6.59 -10.48 20.38
N ASN A 96 -6.51 -11.26 19.30
CA ASN A 96 -7.49 -12.31 19.01
C ASN A 96 -7.14 -13.61 19.76
N VAL A 97 -7.66 -13.74 20.98
CA VAL A 97 -7.52 -14.93 21.82
C VAL A 97 -8.55 -15.98 21.43
N VAL A 98 -8.08 -17.08 20.82
CA VAL A 98 -8.93 -18.19 20.35
C VAL A 98 -9.30 -19.13 21.50
N SER A 99 -8.38 -19.38 22.41
CA SER A 99 -8.63 -20.22 23.59
C SER A 99 -7.76 -19.77 24.76
N ARG A 100 -8.26 -19.94 25.98
CA ARG A 100 -7.52 -19.69 27.23
C ARG A 100 -7.30 -20.96 28.07
N ASN A 101 -8.13 -21.99 27.87
CA ASN A 101 -8.15 -23.20 28.70
C ASN A 101 -8.37 -24.42 27.78
N PRO A 102 -7.51 -25.45 27.80
CA PRO A 102 -6.35 -25.64 28.68
C PRO A 102 -5.08 -24.88 28.29
N TYR A 103 -5.00 -24.34 27.07
CA TYR A 103 -3.84 -23.61 26.58
C TYR A 103 -4.26 -22.25 26.02
N LEU A 104 -3.42 -21.24 26.24
CA LEU A 104 -3.58 -19.93 25.61
C LEU A 104 -3.20 -20.04 24.13
N ILE A 105 -4.16 -19.79 23.25
CA ILE A 105 -3.97 -19.74 21.80
C ILE A 105 -4.38 -18.35 21.33
N VAL A 106 -3.46 -17.64 20.69
CA VAL A 106 -3.69 -16.33 20.08
C VAL A 106 -3.52 -16.48 18.57
N ASN A 107 -4.45 -15.92 17.79
CA ASN A 107 -4.30 -15.79 16.36
C ASN A 107 -3.74 -14.39 16.03
N PRO A 108 -2.44 -14.29 15.69
CA PRO A 108 -1.84 -12.98 15.46
C PRO A 108 -2.26 -12.37 14.12
N VAL A 109 -2.66 -13.18 13.14
CA VAL A 109 -2.90 -12.72 11.75
C VAL A 109 -4.24 -12.02 11.62
N THR A 110 -5.30 -12.61 12.14
CA THR A 110 -6.66 -12.05 12.05
C THR A 110 -7.05 -11.38 13.36
N ASN A 111 -6.32 -10.33 13.73
CA ASN A 111 -6.54 -9.60 14.98
C ASN A 111 -7.53 -8.43 14.80
N GLN A 112 -8.07 -7.94 15.93
CA GLN A 112 -9.07 -6.86 15.96
C GLN A 112 -8.49 -5.44 16.00
N LEU A 113 -7.18 -5.27 15.77
CA LEU A 113 -6.48 -4.00 15.98
C LEU A 113 -7.04 -2.84 15.14
N PHE A 114 -7.57 -3.13 13.95
CA PHE A 114 -8.24 -2.13 13.12
C PHE A 114 -9.37 -1.42 13.89
N TYR A 115 -10.30 -2.18 14.46
CA TYR A 115 -11.46 -1.64 15.17
C TYR A 115 -11.07 -0.97 16.49
N GLU A 116 -10.09 -1.54 17.20
CA GLU A 116 -9.59 -0.95 18.45
C GLU A 116 -8.89 0.39 18.23
N LEU A 117 -8.12 0.53 17.15
CA LEU A 117 -7.40 1.78 16.89
C LEU A 117 -8.23 2.82 16.13
N VAL A 118 -9.23 2.41 15.33
CA VAL A 118 -10.15 3.35 14.66
C VAL A 118 -11.24 3.85 15.61
N GLY A 119 -11.75 2.97 16.46
CA GLY A 119 -12.90 3.21 17.32
C GLY A 119 -14.24 2.86 16.64
N THR A 120 -15.18 2.37 17.45
CA THR A 120 -16.51 1.95 16.99
C THR A 120 -17.66 2.53 17.84
N ILE A 121 -18.86 2.50 17.28
CA ILE A 121 -20.12 2.85 17.93
C ILE A 121 -20.96 1.59 18.00
N TYR A 122 -21.39 1.20 19.19
CA TYR A 122 -22.23 0.03 19.41
C TYR A 122 -23.72 0.41 19.40
N PHE A 123 -24.46 -0.11 18.42
CA PHE A 123 -25.90 0.07 18.28
C PHE A 123 -26.62 -1.10 18.95
N THR A 124 -27.10 -0.86 20.18
CA THR A 124 -27.72 -1.91 21.01
C THR A 124 -29.04 -2.44 20.45
N SER A 125 -29.78 -1.63 19.69
CA SER A 125 -31.02 -2.06 19.02
C SER A 125 -30.78 -3.15 17.99
N ASP A 126 -29.70 -3.00 17.22
CA ASP A 126 -29.40 -3.84 16.05
C ASP A 126 -28.30 -4.87 16.35
N ASN A 127 -27.68 -4.76 17.53
CA ASN A 127 -26.58 -5.58 18.00
C ASN A 127 -25.39 -5.60 17.02
N GLU A 128 -24.98 -4.41 16.60
CA GLU A 128 -23.92 -4.17 15.63
C GLU A 128 -22.98 -3.05 16.06
N PHE A 129 -21.77 -3.08 15.52
CA PHE A 129 -20.76 -2.06 15.68
C PHE A 129 -20.55 -1.34 14.35
N GLN A 130 -20.50 -0.02 14.38
CA GLN A 130 -20.14 0.81 13.23
C GLN A 130 -18.83 1.54 13.50
N THR A 131 -17.93 1.62 12.52
CA THR A 131 -16.73 2.47 12.66
C THR A 131 -17.11 3.95 12.73
N VAL A 132 -16.28 4.79 13.35
CA VAL A 132 -16.55 6.25 13.50
C VAL A 132 -16.80 6.94 12.16
N LYS A 133 -16.15 6.45 11.10
CA LYS A 133 -16.29 7.00 9.75
C LYS A 133 -17.60 6.59 9.07
N LYS A 134 -18.39 5.71 9.69
CA LYS A 134 -19.67 5.18 9.21
C LYS A 134 -19.57 4.36 7.93
N ASP A 135 -18.37 3.96 7.56
CA ASP A 135 -18.11 3.21 6.33
C ASP A 135 -18.28 1.69 6.54
N GLU A 136 -18.13 1.20 7.77
CA GLU A 136 -18.13 -0.23 8.09
C GLU A 136 -19.12 -0.55 9.20
N ILE A 137 -19.98 -1.54 8.97
CA ILE A 137 -20.94 -2.08 9.95
C ILE A 137 -20.64 -3.58 10.12
N VAL A 138 -20.50 -4.01 11.38
CA VAL A 138 -20.19 -5.39 11.72
C VAL A 138 -21.07 -5.86 12.86
N ARG A 139 -21.78 -6.96 12.65
CA ARG A 139 -22.65 -7.57 13.67
C ARG A 139 -21.85 -8.32 14.74
N VAL A 140 -22.39 -8.38 15.96
CA VAL A 140 -21.74 -9.07 17.09
C VAL A 140 -21.49 -10.56 16.81
N ASN A 141 -22.42 -11.24 16.13
CA ASN A 141 -22.23 -12.64 15.76
C ASN A 141 -21.02 -12.85 14.83
N THR A 142 -20.75 -11.91 13.94
CA THR A 142 -19.59 -11.90 13.05
C THR A 142 -18.31 -11.63 13.85
N ILE A 143 -18.33 -10.67 14.78
CA ILE A 143 -17.20 -10.36 15.68
C ILE A 143 -16.84 -11.59 16.54
N GLN A 144 -17.82 -12.25 17.14
CA GLN A 144 -17.61 -13.45 17.95
C GLN A 144 -16.96 -14.59 17.14
N ARG A 145 -17.42 -14.81 15.91
CA ARG A 145 -16.89 -15.89 15.05
C ARG A 145 -15.45 -15.63 14.59
N PHE A 146 -15.08 -14.38 14.34
CA PHE A 146 -13.78 -14.04 13.76
C PHE A 146 -12.73 -13.62 14.77
N PHE A 147 -13.12 -12.83 15.78
CA PHE A 147 -12.22 -12.26 16.78
C PHE A 147 -12.35 -12.91 18.16
N ASN A 148 -13.28 -13.85 18.35
CA ASN A 148 -13.49 -14.56 19.62
C ASN A 148 -13.77 -13.59 20.80
N THR A 149 -14.44 -12.47 20.51
CA THR A 149 -14.85 -11.44 21.48
C THR A 149 -16.29 -11.01 21.24
N ASP A 150 -16.92 -10.38 22.24
CA ASP A 150 -18.28 -9.83 22.13
C ASP A 150 -18.30 -8.40 21.56
N GLY A 151 -17.13 -7.77 21.42
CA GLY A 151 -16.98 -6.41 20.93
C GLY A 151 -15.58 -5.85 21.12
N PHE A 152 -15.49 -4.52 20.98
CA PHE A 152 -14.24 -3.78 21.03
C PHE A 152 -14.17 -2.89 22.28
N VAL A 153 -12.95 -2.66 22.78
CA VAL A 153 -12.71 -1.80 23.95
C VAL A 153 -12.88 -0.33 23.58
N ASN A 154 -12.36 0.09 22.43
CA ASN A 154 -12.58 1.44 21.93
C ASN A 154 -13.95 1.54 21.26
N ALA A 155 -15.00 1.49 22.07
CA ALA A 155 -16.38 1.57 21.64
C ALA A 155 -17.22 2.46 22.55
N VAL A 156 -18.22 3.14 21.97
CA VAL A 156 -19.24 3.90 22.71
C VAL A 156 -20.64 3.44 22.31
N LYS A 157 -21.58 3.39 23.26
CA LYS A 157 -22.98 3.02 22.97
C LYS A 157 -23.68 4.10 22.15
N SER A 158 -24.67 3.71 21.34
CA SER A 158 -25.55 4.62 20.62
C SER A 158 -26.83 4.94 21.40
N THR A 159 -27.36 6.15 21.22
CA THR A 159 -28.75 6.53 21.50
C THR A 159 -29.42 6.87 20.17
N GLY A 160 -30.29 5.98 19.68
CA GLY A 160 -30.83 6.07 18.33
C GLY A 160 -29.71 5.96 17.29
N ASN A 161 -29.57 6.99 16.45
CA ASN A 161 -28.59 7.01 15.36
C ASN A 161 -27.27 7.74 15.71
N GLN A 162 -27.03 8.04 16.98
CA GLN A 162 -25.91 8.88 17.43
C GLN A 162 -25.17 8.24 18.61
N ALA A 163 -23.85 8.33 18.62
CA ALA A 163 -23.03 7.92 19.76
C ALA A 163 -23.36 8.75 21.02
N GLN A 164 -23.61 8.07 22.15
CA GLN A 164 -23.91 8.68 23.45
C GLN A 164 -22.79 9.58 23.94
N ASP A 165 -21.55 9.10 23.82
CA ASP A 165 -20.35 9.78 24.31
C ASP A 165 -19.29 9.88 23.22
N ALA A 166 -19.64 10.45 22.05
CA ALA A 166 -18.74 10.52 20.90
C ALA A 166 -17.35 11.11 21.20
N LYS A 167 -17.21 11.94 22.24
CA LYS A 167 -15.92 12.50 22.69
C LYS A 167 -14.96 11.48 23.34
N LYS A 168 -15.49 10.38 23.90
CA LYS A 168 -14.69 9.29 24.46
C LYS A 168 -14.08 8.40 23.37
N LEU A 169 -14.66 8.46 22.18
CA LEU A 169 -14.20 7.71 21.03
C LEU A 169 -12.98 8.40 20.44
N LYS A 170 -11.87 7.67 20.32
CA LYS A 170 -10.62 8.21 19.79
C LYS A 170 -10.17 7.37 18.61
N ASN A 171 -9.85 8.03 17.50
CA ASN A 171 -9.16 7.40 16.38
C ASN A 171 -7.66 7.64 16.54
N TYR A 172 -6.90 6.57 16.73
CA TYR A 172 -5.46 6.58 16.94
C TYR A 172 -4.66 6.51 15.62
N LEU A 173 -5.30 6.16 14.50
CA LEU A 173 -4.66 6.00 13.18
C LEU A 173 -4.85 7.21 12.25
N GLY A 174 -5.68 8.17 12.66
CA GLY A 174 -6.03 9.33 11.84
C GLY A 174 -6.67 8.92 10.50
N ALA A 175 -6.21 9.56 9.41
CA ALA A 175 -6.71 9.29 8.07
C ALA A 175 -6.00 8.09 7.42
N LEU A 176 -6.64 6.92 7.47
CA LEU A 176 -6.21 5.73 6.74
C LEU A 176 -6.40 5.86 5.23
N LYS A 177 -5.43 5.36 4.48
CA LYS A 177 -5.48 5.15 3.04
C LYS A 177 -6.07 3.76 2.74
N PRO A 178 -6.74 3.57 1.58
CA PRO A 178 -7.32 2.28 1.20
C PRO A 178 -6.33 1.10 1.14
N ASN A 179 -5.01 1.36 1.13
CA ASN A 179 -3.99 0.32 1.13
C ASN A 179 -3.39 0.01 2.51
N GLN A 180 -3.95 0.55 3.60
CA GLN A 180 -3.52 0.29 4.98
C GLN A 180 -4.45 -0.66 5.73
N PHE A 181 -5.60 -0.99 5.16
CA PHE A 181 -6.54 -1.99 5.65
C PHE A 181 -7.09 -2.81 4.48
N ALA A 182 -7.67 -3.97 4.76
CA ALA A 182 -8.32 -4.81 3.78
C ALA A 182 -9.26 -5.83 4.44
N GLU A 183 -10.34 -6.13 3.74
CA GLU A 183 -11.36 -7.08 4.16
C GLU A 183 -10.75 -8.49 4.29
N VAL A 184 -10.84 -9.12 5.46
CA VAL A 184 -10.29 -10.45 5.75
C VAL A 184 -11.25 -11.59 5.41
N ALA A 185 -12.56 -11.34 5.49
CA ALA A 185 -13.58 -12.36 5.34
C ALA A 185 -14.68 -11.90 4.39
N SER A 186 -14.89 -12.66 3.32
CA SER A 186 -15.98 -12.43 2.36
C SER A 186 -17.27 -13.05 2.87
N GLY A 187 -18.29 -12.23 3.15
CA GLY A 187 -19.57 -12.66 3.72
C GLY A 187 -20.64 -11.56 3.70
N ALA A 188 -21.67 -11.68 4.53
CA ALA A 188 -22.73 -10.67 4.66
C ALA A 188 -22.32 -9.45 5.51
N ASP A 189 -21.13 -9.49 6.10
CA ASP A 189 -20.51 -8.44 6.90
C ASP A 189 -19.04 -8.37 6.48
N ASP A 190 -18.62 -7.22 5.96
CA ASP A 190 -17.23 -6.99 5.56
C ASP A 190 -16.40 -6.73 6.83
N LEU A 191 -15.38 -7.57 7.07
CA LEU A 191 -14.51 -7.46 8.23
C LEU A 191 -13.14 -6.94 7.85
N GLU A 192 -12.75 -5.80 8.40
CA GLU A 192 -11.47 -5.17 8.11
C GLU A 192 -10.33 -5.58 9.05
N VAL A 193 -9.13 -5.72 8.48
CA VAL A 193 -7.86 -5.86 9.22
C VAL A 193 -6.82 -4.88 8.70
N LEU A 194 -5.89 -4.45 9.56
CA LEU A 194 -4.76 -3.64 9.13
C LEU A 194 -3.80 -4.48 8.29
N LYS A 195 -3.40 -3.97 7.12
CA LYS A 195 -2.49 -4.67 6.21
C LYS A 195 -1.09 -4.06 6.16
N VAL A 196 -0.11 -4.92 5.98
CA VAL A 196 1.27 -4.55 5.65
C VAL A 196 1.25 -3.85 4.29
N PRO A 197 2.10 -2.81 4.07
CA PRO A 197 2.16 -2.07 2.80
C PRO A 197 2.72 -2.88 1.60
N VAL A 198 2.75 -4.20 1.72
CA VAL A 198 3.25 -5.17 0.74
C VAL A 198 2.31 -6.37 0.75
N ASP A 199 1.72 -6.64 -0.39
CA ASP A 199 0.84 -7.80 -0.55
C ASP A 199 1.63 -9.09 -0.50
N TRP A 200 0.99 -10.16 -0.03
CA TRP A 200 1.57 -11.50 -0.12
C TRP A 200 1.65 -11.91 -1.59
N PRO A 201 2.73 -12.55 -2.07
CA PRO A 201 2.81 -12.90 -3.49
C PRO A 201 1.71 -13.91 -3.87
N ARG A 202 0.91 -13.59 -4.88
CA ARG A 202 -0.21 -14.45 -5.31
C ARG A 202 0.22 -15.79 -5.91
N GLY A 203 1.46 -15.90 -6.39
CA GLY A 203 2.03 -17.14 -6.92
C GLY A 203 2.61 -18.08 -5.86
N TRP A 204 2.53 -17.73 -4.58
CA TRP A 204 2.98 -18.60 -3.49
C TRP A 204 1.96 -19.71 -3.19
N PRO A 205 2.38 -20.84 -2.59
CA PRO A 205 1.47 -21.92 -2.24
C PRO A 205 0.33 -21.42 -1.34
N THR A 206 -0.94 -21.65 -1.73
CA THR A 206 -2.14 -21.13 -1.02
C THR A 206 -2.15 -21.46 0.47
N ALA A 207 -1.70 -22.67 0.86
CA ALA A 207 -1.62 -23.09 2.26
C ALA A 207 -0.63 -22.27 3.11
N GLN A 208 0.30 -21.54 2.46
CA GLN A 208 1.29 -20.68 3.11
C GLN A 208 0.89 -19.20 3.07
N HIS A 209 -0.26 -18.86 2.48
CA HIS A 209 -0.77 -17.51 2.59
C HIS A 209 -1.19 -17.22 4.04
N PRO A 210 -0.98 -15.99 4.54
CA PRO A 210 -1.40 -15.61 5.89
C PRO A 210 -2.91 -15.80 6.09
N VAL A 211 -3.69 -15.51 5.05
CA VAL A 211 -5.13 -15.72 5.00
C VAL A 211 -5.42 -16.57 3.76
N PRO A 212 -5.48 -17.91 3.87
CA PRO A 212 -5.63 -18.80 2.71
C PRO A 212 -6.90 -18.54 1.89
N SER A 213 -7.98 -18.08 2.54
CA SER A 213 -9.23 -17.71 1.88
C SER A 213 -9.14 -16.43 1.03
N LYS A 214 -8.10 -15.60 1.24
CA LYS A 214 -7.89 -14.36 0.48
C LYS A 214 -6.44 -14.20 0.01
N PRO A 215 -6.07 -14.86 -1.11
CA PRO A 215 -4.72 -14.78 -1.66
C PRO A 215 -4.29 -13.34 -1.98
N GLY A 216 -3.11 -12.96 -1.50
CA GLY A 216 -2.57 -11.60 -1.61
C GLY A 216 -2.71 -10.77 -0.35
N LEU A 217 -3.66 -11.09 0.53
CA LEU A 217 -3.82 -10.39 1.80
C LEU A 217 -2.62 -10.65 2.73
N ASN A 218 -2.06 -9.59 3.28
CA ASN A 218 -0.96 -9.64 4.22
C ASN A 218 -1.24 -8.76 5.45
N PRO A 219 -1.91 -9.28 6.47
CA PRO A 219 -2.24 -8.52 7.68
C PRO A 219 -1.01 -8.23 8.54
N TRP A 220 -1.04 -7.14 9.31
CA TRP A 220 -0.12 -7.01 10.44
C TRP A 220 -0.39 -8.10 11.46
N ARG A 221 0.68 -8.67 12.03
CA ARG A 221 0.56 -9.63 13.12
C ARG A 221 0.72 -8.94 14.45
N TYR A 222 -0.13 -9.25 15.41
CA TYR A 222 -0.17 -8.58 16.71
C TYR A 222 -0.51 -9.54 17.85
N VAL A 223 0.23 -9.45 18.96
CA VAL A 223 -0.02 -10.19 20.22
C VAL A 223 0.28 -9.27 21.41
N SER A 224 -0.64 -9.19 22.36
CA SER A 224 -0.51 -8.40 23.60
C SER A 224 -0.86 -9.19 24.86
N THR A 225 -1.65 -10.26 24.78
CA THR A 225 -2.04 -11.07 25.94
C THR A 225 -0.87 -11.84 26.53
N ASN A 226 0.05 -12.34 25.70
CA ASN A 226 1.28 -13.03 26.14
C ASN A 226 2.39 -12.91 25.07
N PRO A 227 2.96 -11.70 24.86
CA PRO A 227 4.02 -11.50 23.88
C PRO A 227 5.27 -12.30 24.28
N THR A 228 5.76 -13.15 23.38
CA THR A 228 6.91 -14.02 23.65
C THR A 228 8.23 -13.34 23.29
N ASN A 229 8.21 -12.39 22.35
CA ASN A 229 9.42 -11.76 21.82
C ASN A 229 9.72 -10.39 22.44
N ASN A 230 8.68 -9.70 22.93
CA ASN A 230 8.78 -8.42 23.61
C ASN A 230 8.09 -8.44 24.99
N PRO A 231 8.63 -9.19 25.97
CA PRO A 231 8.01 -9.32 27.28
C PRO A 231 7.80 -7.96 27.97
N GLY A 232 6.61 -7.74 28.52
CA GLY A 232 6.25 -6.47 29.18
C GLY A 232 5.70 -5.39 28.24
N SER A 233 5.66 -5.65 26.92
CA SER A 233 5.06 -4.78 25.91
C SER A 233 4.04 -5.55 25.05
N PHE A 234 4.22 -5.56 23.73
CA PHE A 234 3.45 -6.31 22.75
C PHE A 234 4.36 -6.75 21.59
N ASP A 235 3.99 -7.82 20.91
CA ASP A 235 4.64 -8.27 19.67
C ASP A 235 3.85 -7.70 18.49
N LEU A 236 4.49 -6.90 17.65
CA LEU A 236 3.96 -6.42 16.37
C LEU A 236 4.98 -6.72 15.27
N TRP A 237 4.55 -7.40 14.21
CA TRP A 237 5.43 -7.70 13.09
C TRP A 237 4.73 -7.78 11.74
N ALA A 238 5.52 -7.55 10.70
CA ALA A 238 5.18 -7.82 9.32
C ALA A 238 6.03 -8.99 8.81
N GLU A 239 5.39 -9.88 8.05
CA GLU A 239 6.07 -10.86 7.23
C GLU A 239 5.93 -10.46 5.77
N PHE A 240 6.98 -10.65 4.98
CA PHE A 240 6.96 -10.34 3.56
C PHE A 240 7.99 -11.20 2.82
N VAL A 241 7.72 -11.47 1.55
CA VAL A 241 8.54 -12.37 0.74
C VAL A 241 9.58 -11.59 -0.06
N ILE A 242 10.81 -12.08 -0.07
CA ILE A 242 11.84 -11.70 -1.04
C ILE A 242 12.41 -12.97 -1.67
N GLY A 243 12.24 -13.13 -2.99
CA GLY A 243 12.61 -14.37 -3.66
C GLY A 243 11.80 -15.56 -3.14
N ASN A 244 12.49 -16.54 -2.56
CA ASN A 244 11.89 -17.74 -1.97
C ASN A 244 11.89 -17.73 -0.44
N GLU A 245 12.26 -16.61 0.18
CA GLU A 245 12.37 -16.50 1.63
C GLU A 245 11.34 -15.52 2.20
N VAL A 246 10.86 -15.83 3.41
CA VAL A 246 10.02 -14.94 4.20
C VAL A 246 10.91 -14.17 5.16
N LYS A 247 10.86 -12.85 5.08
CA LYS A 247 11.52 -11.92 6.00
C LYS A 247 10.53 -11.33 7.00
N VAL A 248 11.06 -10.93 8.14
CA VAL A 248 10.33 -10.33 9.25
C VAL A 248 10.90 -8.98 9.59
N ILE A 249 10.01 -8.00 9.78
CA ILE A 249 10.28 -6.72 10.45
C ILE A 249 9.36 -6.68 11.68
N CYS A 250 9.93 -6.41 12.85
CA CYS A 250 9.22 -6.47 14.12
C CYS A 250 9.62 -5.32 15.06
N ASN A 251 8.85 -5.11 16.12
CA ASN A 251 9.11 -4.05 17.11
C ASN A 251 10.12 -4.44 18.21
N TRP A 252 10.61 -5.69 18.26
CA TRP A 252 11.62 -6.14 19.23
C TRP A 252 13.05 -6.27 18.67
N ARG A 253 13.24 -6.12 17.35
CA ARG A 253 14.57 -6.15 16.70
C ARG A 253 14.73 -4.99 15.72
N LYS A 254 15.95 -4.48 15.59
CA LYS A 254 16.26 -3.36 14.67
C LYS A 254 16.48 -3.83 13.25
N ASP A 255 17.07 -5.00 13.06
CA ASP A 255 17.38 -5.59 11.76
C ASP A 255 16.18 -6.30 11.13
N THR A 256 16.23 -6.48 9.82
CA THR A 256 15.30 -7.34 9.09
C THR A 256 15.91 -8.74 9.06
N ALA A 257 15.18 -9.74 9.51
CA ALA A 257 15.69 -11.12 9.62
C ALA A 257 14.84 -12.12 8.83
N LEU A 258 15.38 -13.31 8.56
CA LEU A 258 14.61 -14.41 7.99
C LEU A 258 13.65 -14.95 9.06
N LYS A 259 12.46 -15.37 8.66
CA LYS A 259 11.44 -15.87 9.60
C LYS A 259 11.95 -16.97 10.52
N LYS A 260 12.74 -17.90 9.99
CA LYS A 260 13.37 -19.01 10.73
C LYS A 260 14.38 -18.58 11.80
N ASP A 261 14.88 -17.35 11.73
CA ASP A 261 15.87 -16.81 12.67
C ASP A 261 15.20 -15.92 13.73
N VAL A 262 13.88 -15.74 13.66
CA VAL A 262 13.09 -14.87 14.56
C VAL A 262 12.21 -15.67 15.51
N PHE A 263 11.63 -16.78 15.05
CA PHE A 263 10.67 -17.60 15.80
C PHE A 263 11.17 -19.04 15.99
#